data_AF-A0A7S2Z7H2-F1
#
_entry.id   AF-A0A7S2Z7H2-F1
#
_cell.length_a   1.000
_cell.length_b   1.000
_cell.length_c   1.000
_cell.angle_alpha   90.00
_cell.angle_beta   90.00
_cell.angle_gamma   90.00
#
_symmetry.space_group_name_H-M   'P 1'
#
loop_
_entity.id
_entity.type
_entity.pdbx_description
1 polymer ?
#
loop_
_entity_poly.entity_id
_entity_poly.type
_entity_poly.pdbx_seq_one_letter_code
_entity_poly.pdbx_strand_id
1 'polypeptide(L)'
;FLMPILGLIFVPIFCIGAAIVGKPVGFCRVMKLALFRVDCFMYPVIEDWERGKSSFSVLAQAVRHFSEVDTYRMYSLFIRAAHHLIDVYNAPEHGKVQDKLTFYAMCKEMGLPCAAPLTPDEIRNLKPKDLPLFMKPSNEQEAVGAGVIDSVDDPKLQHALDKPDEWVVQKKLRNCDFLRQFFPNNPPLCGVRITTVMTKTGPEVLESWIRVGAENAVADCPFSAGGCEFAIYSETGVVWQGSDEKHMKLIDSSLEPSLVISNGAKKPIGGIKIPNWEKSVEMCKRAHREMAPESFTIGWDVAHTPEGPLMVEANLISNVGCFMGLRYGSMSHLWPRIPLMWLELAQWMEGKSDFPPASKKVKVNGIKATVRESEWLLRRAAKAEASLSAKLKKIRAQDPEKQSPCLKKLETEQFLRSGEVKGLKAELEALRKVLANLQGLKKSTSMEPCGSAQ
;
A
#
# COMPACT_ATOMS: atom_id res chain seq x y z
N PHE A 1 14.76 6.76 25.41
CA PHE A 1 16.07 6.39 25.97
C PHE A 1 16.11 5.05 26.71
N LEU A 2 15.02 4.56 27.32
CA LEU A 2 14.98 3.25 28.02
C LEU A 2 14.83 2.01 27.11
N MET A 3 14.37 2.17 25.86
CA MET A 3 14.08 1.05 24.96
C MET A 3 15.28 0.17 24.56
N PRO A 4 16.49 0.69 24.28
CA PRO A 4 17.64 -0.15 23.94
C PRO A 4 18.09 -1.05 25.10
N ILE A 5 17.93 -0.57 26.34
CA ILE A 5 18.31 -1.28 27.57
C ILE A 5 17.33 -2.44 27.83
N LEU A 6 16.03 -2.22 27.62
CA LEU A 6 15.02 -3.27 27.71
C LEU A 6 15.22 -4.34 26.62
N GLY A 7 15.55 -3.93 25.39
CA GLY A 7 15.89 -4.85 24.30
C GLY A 7 16.98 -5.85 24.69
N LEU A 8 18.08 -5.37 25.27
CA LEU A 8 19.19 -6.21 25.74
C LEU A 8 18.80 -7.24 26.82
N ILE A 9 17.83 -6.92 27.68
CA ILE A 9 17.35 -7.81 28.74
C ILE A 9 16.49 -8.95 28.16
N PHE A 10 15.68 -8.65 27.14
CA PHE A 10 14.77 -9.65 26.55
C PHE A 10 15.41 -10.45 25.40
N VAL A 11 16.54 -10.02 24.84
CA VAL A 11 17.30 -10.73 23.77
C VAL A 11 17.51 -12.23 24.07
N PRO A 12 17.99 -12.65 25.25
CA PRO A 12 18.20 -14.07 25.54
C PRO A 12 16.87 -14.84 25.56
N ILE A 13 15.82 -14.23 26.11
CA ILE A 13 14.47 -14.80 26.19
C ILE A 13 13.89 -14.96 24.77
N PHE A 14 14.10 -13.99 23.88
CA PHE A 14 13.67 -14.03 22.48
C PHE A 14 14.40 -15.11 21.68
N CYS A 15 15.71 -15.26 21.89
CA CYS A 15 16.53 -16.30 21.25
C CYS A 15 16.12 -17.71 21.70
N ILE A 16 15.81 -17.90 22.99
CA ILE A 16 15.31 -19.16 23.54
C ILE A 16 13.90 -19.47 23.01
N GLY A 17 13.01 -18.47 22.95
CA GLY A 17 11.67 -18.62 22.37
C GLY A 17 11.70 -19.01 20.89
N ALA A 18 12.60 -18.45 20.09
CA ALA A 18 12.77 -18.83 18.68
C ALA A 18 13.21 -20.28 18.49
N ALA A 19 14.09 -20.78 19.37
CA ALA A 19 14.60 -22.16 19.33
C ALA A 19 13.52 -23.20 19.65
N ILE A 20 12.53 -22.87 20.47
CA ILE A 20 11.52 -23.81 20.97
C ILE A 20 10.41 -24.11 19.95
N VAL A 21 10.05 -23.17 19.07
CA VAL A 21 8.77 -23.32 18.34
C VAL A 21 8.93 -24.05 16.98
N GLY A 22 10.14 -24.33 16.46
CA GLY A 22 10.32 -25.33 15.37
C GLY A 22 10.65 -24.87 13.95
N LYS A 23 11.20 -23.66 13.74
CA LYS A 23 12.01 -23.34 12.54
C LYS A 23 13.30 -22.64 13.02
N PRO A 24 14.51 -23.07 12.62
CA PRO A 24 15.75 -22.47 13.10
C PRO A 24 15.93 -21.08 12.48
N VAL A 25 15.51 -20.06 13.21
CA VAL A 25 15.88 -18.68 12.87
C VAL A 25 17.35 -18.48 13.24
N GLY A 26 18.17 -18.01 12.29
CA GLY A 26 19.59 -17.76 12.54
C GLY A 26 19.80 -16.70 13.63
N PHE A 27 20.60 -17.04 14.66
CA PHE A 27 20.90 -16.19 15.83
C PHE A 27 21.24 -14.74 15.47
N CYS A 28 22.08 -14.52 14.45
CA CYS A 28 22.46 -13.17 14.00
C CYS A 28 21.27 -12.32 13.51
N ARG A 29 20.21 -12.93 12.96
CA ARG A 29 19.02 -12.19 12.51
C ARG A 29 18.14 -11.77 13.68
N VAL A 30 17.96 -12.64 14.66
CA VAL A 30 17.26 -12.32 15.93
C VAL A 30 18.00 -11.21 16.67
N MET A 31 19.33 -11.33 16.78
CA MET A 31 20.17 -10.30 17.42
C MET A 31 20.06 -8.95 16.71
N LYS A 32 20.08 -8.92 15.37
CA LYS A 32 19.88 -7.66 14.62
C LYS A 32 18.50 -7.06 14.88
N LEU A 33 17.45 -7.87 14.88
CA LEU A 33 16.09 -7.39 15.15
C LEU A 33 15.99 -6.84 16.58
N ALA A 34 16.53 -7.54 17.57
CA ALA A 34 16.45 -7.15 18.97
C ALA A 34 17.34 -5.95 19.35
N LEU A 35 18.47 -5.75 18.67
CA LEU A 35 19.35 -4.60 18.92
C LEU A 35 18.92 -3.34 18.16
N PHE A 36 18.37 -3.48 16.95
CA PHE A 36 18.07 -2.34 16.10
C PHE A 36 16.58 -2.03 16.00
N ARG A 37 15.69 -2.96 16.34
CA ARG A 37 14.24 -2.91 16.07
C ARG A 37 13.38 -3.52 17.19
N VAL A 38 13.65 -3.09 18.43
CA VAL A 38 12.86 -3.44 19.64
C VAL A 38 11.35 -3.17 19.45
N ASP A 39 11.01 -2.17 18.65
CA ASP A 39 9.64 -1.77 18.30
C ASP A 39 8.82 -2.92 17.68
N CYS A 40 9.44 -3.76 16.84
CA CYS A 40 8.76 -4.92 16.22
C CYS A 40 8.29 -5.97 17.23
N PHE A 41 8.89 -6.03 18.43
CA PHE A 41 8.47 -6.95 19.49
C PHE A 41 7.41 -6.33 20.42
N MET A 42 7.41 -5.00 20.52
CA MET A 42 6.56 -4.29 21.47
C MET A 42 5.12 -4.18 20.99
N TYR A 43 4.89 -3.95 19.69
CA TYR A 43 3.53 -3.80 19.15
C TYR A 43 2.62 -5.00 19.36
N PRO A 44 3.05 -6.23 19.03
CA PRO A 44 2.20 -7.40 19.22
C PRO A 44 1.94 -7.64 20.71
N VAL A 45 2.90 -7.31 21.58
CA VAL A 45 2.76 -7.42 23.03
C VAL A 45 1.77 -6.38 23.57
N ILE A 46 1.78 -5.14 23.06
CA ILE A 46 0.84 -4.08 23.46
C ILE A 46 -0.57 -4.39 22.94
N GLU A 47 -0.72 -4.69 21.65
CA GLU A 47 -2.03 -4.95 21.02
C GLU A 47 -2.73 -6.19 21.61
N ASP A 48 -1.98 -7.24 21.97
CA ASP A 48 -2.57 -8.44 22.57
C ASP A 48 -2.68 -8.40 24.11
N TRP A 49 -1.94 -7.51 24.79
CA TRP A 49 -2.22 -7.17 26.19
C TRP A 49 -3.63 -6.57 26.30
N GLU A 50 -3.99 -5.68 25.37
CA GLU A 50 -5.34 -5.10 25.27
C GLU A 50 -6.41 -6.15 24.92
N ARG A 51 -6.02 -7.28 24.29
CA ARG A 51 -6.93 -8.38 23.88
C ARG A 51 -6.88 -9.61 24.79
N GLY A 52 -6.15 -9.58 25.90
CA GLY A 52 -6.12 -10.64 26.92
C GLY A 52 -5.44 -11.96 26.49
N LYS A 53 -4.56 -11.95 25.48
CA LYS A 53 -3.84 -13.15 25.01
C LYS A 53 -2.46 -13.30 25.66
N SER A 54 -1.92 -14.53 25.67
CA SER A 54 -0.59 -14.82 26.22
C SER A 54 0.53 -14.18 25.38
N SER A 55 1.18 -13.19 25.98
CA SER A 55 2.29 -12.40 25.42
C SER A 55 3.44 -13.25 24.88
N PHE A 56 3.70 -14.42 25.47
CA PHE A 56 4.79 -15.30 25.08
C PHE A 56 4.60 -15.92 23.69
N SER A 57 3.38 -16.37 23.38
CA SER A 57 3.07 -17.00 22.09
C SER A 57 3.19 -16.01 20.93
N VAL A 58 2.69 -14.79 21.14
CA VAL A 58 2.68 -13.68 20.18
C VAL A 58 4.10 -13.17 19.94
N LEU A 59 4.88 -13.09 21.01
CA LEU A 59 6.27 -12.68 20.94
C LEU A 59 7.12 -13.69 20.16
N ALA A 60 6.97 -14.99 20.42
CA ALA A 60 7.65 -16.03 19.64
C ALA A 60 7.25 -15.98 18.15
N GLN A 61 6.01 -15.59 17.85
CA GLN A 61 5.53 -15.38 16.48
C GLN A 61 6.15 -14.14 15.83
N ALA A 62 6.20 -13.01 16.54
CA ALA A 62 6.85 -11.79 16.06
C ALA A 62 8.33 -12.03 15.75
N VAL A 63 9.04 -12.77 16.61
CA VAL A 63 10.44 -13.15 16.38
C VAL A 63 10.59 -13.91 15.07
N ARG A 64 9.74 -14.92 14.80
CA ARG A 64 9.79 -15.68 13.55
C ARG A 64 9.49 -14.84 12.33
N HIS A 65 8.37 -14.12 12.40
CA HIS A 65 7.90 -13.30 11.30
C HIS A 65 8.96 -12.26 10.91
N PHE A 66 9.45 -11.49 11.87
CA PHE A 66 10.34 -10.36 11.59
C PHE A 66 11.82 -10.75 11.42
N SER A 67 12.21 -11.98 11.74
CA SER A 67 13.59 -12.45 11.52
C SER A 67 13.82 -13.09 10.16
N GLU A 68 12.75 -13.52 9.49
CA GLU A 68 12.79 -14.05 8.12
C GLU A 68 12.72 -12.94 7.08
N VAL A 69 12.06 -11.83 7.40
CA VAL A 69 12.02 -10.65 6.53
C VAL A 69 13.35 -9.90 6.61
N ASP A 70 13.85 -9.45 5.46
CA ASP A 70 15.05 -8.63 5.38
C ASP A 70 14.87 -7.37 6.22
N THR A 71 15.55 -7.29 7.37
CA THR A 71 15.45 -6.17 8.31
C THR A 71 16.00 -4.86 7.74
N TYR A 72 16.74 -4.90 6.63
CA TYR A 72 17.13 -3.73 5.86
C TYR A 72 16.04 -3.27 4.86
N ARG A 73 15.03 -4.11 4.59
CA ARG A 73 13.83 -3.78 3.78
C ARG A 73 12.59 -3.56 4.63
N MET A 74 12.56 -4.09 5.85
CA MET A 74 11.55 -3.78 6.84
C MET A 74 11.85 -2.45 7.51
N TYR A 75 11.56 -1.36 6.85
CA TYR A 75 11.30 -0.12 7.56
C TYR A 75 9.78 -0.09 7.80
N SER A 76 9.42 -0.30 9.08
CA SER A 76 8.10 -0.75 9.55
C SER A 76 6.98 0.27 9.43
N LEU A 77 5.76 -0.22 9.71
CA LEU A 77 4.60 0.57 10.11
C LEU A 77 4.94 1.66 11.14
N PHE A 78 5.85 1.41 12.09
CA PHE A 78 6.27 2.41 13.08
C PHE A 78 7.15 3.51 12.52
N ILE A 79 8.09 3.16 11.66
CA ILE A 79 8.93 4.16 11.02
C ILE A 79 8.05 5.03 10.11
N ARG A 80 7.02 4.46 9.46
CA ARG A 80 6.02 5.22 8.71
C ARG A 80 5.07 6.04 9.59
N ALA A 81 4.59 5.51 10.70
CA ALA A 81 3.79 6.26 11.66
C ALA A 81 4.61 7.42 12.23
N ALA A 82 5.89 7.19 12.54
CA ALA A 82 6.82 8.23 12.94
C ALA A 82 7.06 9.27 11.83
N HIS A 83 7.21 8.85 10.56
CA HIS A 83 7.32 9.78 9.43
C HIS A 83 6.05 10.57 9.23
N HIS A 84 4.90 9.94 9.32
CA HIS A 84 3.62 10.62 9.21
C HIS A 84 3.43 11.61 10.38
N LEU A 85 3.79 11.22 11.60
CA LEU A 85 3.81 12.13 12.75
C LEU A 85 4.78 13.29 12.51
N ILE A 86 5.96 13.04 11.94
CA ILE A 86 6.94 14.08 11.59
C ILE A 86 6.41 14.99 10.48
N ASP A 87 5.79 14.42 9.45
CA ASP A 87 5.17 15.17 8.36
C ASP A 87 4.07 16.06 8.93
N VAL A 88 3.10 15.50 9.66
CA VAL A 88 2.00 16.27 10.28
C VAL A 88 2.54 17.30 11.25
N TYR A 89 3.58 16.99 12.02
CA TYR A 89 4.18 17.96 12.93
C TYR A 89 4.85 19.13 12.18
N ASN A 90 5.54 18.84 11.07
CA ASN A 90 6.24 19.84 10.27
C ASN A 90 5.30 20.64 9.36
N ALA A 91 4.19 20.06 8.92
CA ALA A 91 3.19 20.69 8.07
C ALA A 91 1.76 20.27 8.46
N PRO A 92 1.23 20.76 9.61
CA PRO A 92 -0.07 20.31 10.14
C PRO A 92 -1.25 20.43 9.17
N GLU A 93 -1.17 21.41 8.26
CA GLU A 93 -2.19 21.69 7.26
C GLU A 93 -2.45 20.52 6.31
N HIS A 94 -1.45 19.71 5.96
CA HIS A 94 -1.71 18.55 5.09
C HIS A 94 -2.45 17.42 5.81
N GLY A 95 -2.38 17.36 7.15
CA GLY A 95 -3.14 16.41 7.96
C GLY A 95 -4.65 16.52 7.69
N LYS A 96 -5.10 17.72 7.30
CA LYS A 96 -6.50 18.02 7.01
C LYS A 96 -7.04 17.26 5.80
N VAL A 97 -6.20 16.77 4.88
CA VAL A 97 -6.68 15.97 3.73
C VAL A 97 -7.26 14.61 4.18
N GLN A 98 -7.00 14.17 5.41
CA GLN A 98 -7.60 12.95 5.97
C GLN A 98 -9.04 13.17 6.47
N ASP A 99 -9.39 14.41 6.83
CA ASP A 99 -10.76 14.80 7.11
C ASP A 99 -11.56 14.76 5.80
N LYS A 100 -12.62 13.92 5.77
CA LYS A 100 -13.32 13.62 4.52
C LYS A 100 -14.03 14.85 3.94
N LEU A 101 -14.55 15.74 4.77
CA LEU A 101 -15.22 16.95 4.30
C LEU A 101 -14.21 17.91 3.64
N THR A 102 -13.07 18.12 4.29
CA THR A 102 -11.96 18.91 3.76
C THR A 102 -11.45 18.30 2.45
N PHE A 103 -11.22 17.00 2.42
CA PHE A 103 -10.83 16.27 1.21
C PHE A 103 -11.78 16.50 0.03
N TYR A 104 -13.10 16.39 0.26
CA TYR A 104 -14.08 16.62 -0.80
C TYR A 104 -14.13 18.08 -1.25
N ALA A 105 -13.96 19.04 -0.34
CA ALA A 105 -13.86 20.45 -0.68
C ALA A 105 -12.64 20.72 -1.57
N MET A 106 -11.47 20.17 -1.24
CA MET A 106 -10.25 20.27 -2.05
C MET A 106 -10.43 19.59 -3.42
N CYS A 107 -11.08 18.42 -3.48
CA CYS A 107 -11.41 17.76 -4.75
C CYS A 107 -12.26 18.67 -5.64
N LYS A 108 -13.28 19.32 -5.06
CA LYS A 108 -14.18 20.22 -5.78
C LYS A 108 -13.44 21.45 -6.31
N GLU A 109 -12.61 22.08 -5.49
CA GLU A 109 -11.79 23.24 -5.88
C GLU A 109 -10.87 22.91 -7.06
N MET A 110 -10.24 21.73 -7.04
CA MET A 110 -9.33 21.29 -8.09
C MET A 110 -10.02 20.72 -9.34
N GLY A 111 -11.35 20.56 -9.32
CA GLY A 111 -12.11 19.90 -10.38
C GLY A 111 -11.80 18.40 -10.50
N LEU A 112 -11.41 17.74 -9.41
CA LEU A 112 -11.25 16.29 -9.38
C LEU A 112 -12.59 15.60 -9.17
N PRO A 113 -12.90 14.52 -9.91
CA PRO A 113 -14.12 13.77 -9.71
C PRO A 113 -14.05 13.01 -8.37
N CYS A 114 -15.02 13.26 -7.49
CA CYS A 114 -15.05 12.69 -6.15
C CYS A 114 -16.47 12.23 -5.76
N ALA A 115 -16.55 11.43 -4.70
CA ALA A 115 -17.79 11.02 -4.06
C ALA A 115 -18.40 12.17 -3.24
N ALA A 116 -18.77 13.27 -3.92
CA ALA A 116 -19.14 14.53 -3.27
C ALA A 116 -20.27 14.35 -2.23
N PRO A 117 -20.15 14.99 -1.05
CA PRO A 117 -21.19 14.99 -0.04
C PRO A 117 -22.38 15.83 -0.47
N LEU A 118 -23.56 15.44 0.00
CA LEU A 118 -24.75 16.27 -0.04
C LEU A 118 -24.61 17.42 0.97
N THR A 119 -25.08 18.58 0.58
CA THR A 119 -25.24 19.74 1.45
C THR A 119 -26.41 19.55 2.43
N PRO A 120 -26.43 20.28 3.56
CA PRO A 120 -27.57 20.25 4.49
C PRO A 120 -28.92 20.57 3.83
N ASP A 121 -28.93 21.47 2.84
CA ASP A 121 -30.15 21.81 2.10
C ASP A 121 -30.61 20.68 1.19
N GLU A 122 -29.69 19.95 0.55
CA GLU A 122 -30.04 18.75 -0.22
C GLU A 122 -30.58 17.65 0.68
N ILE A 123 -29.99 17.46 1.87
CA ILE A 123 -30.44 16.48 2.87
C ILE A 123 -31.88 16.80 3.33
N ARG A 124 -32.19 18.06 3.64
CA ARG A 124 -33.54 18.50 4.03
C ARG A 124 -34.60 18.27 2.94
N ASN A 125 -34.20 18.22 1.68
CA ASN A 125 -35.09 18.12 0.53
C ASN A 125 -35.06 16.73 -0.14
N LEU A 126 -34.51 15.71 0.54
CA LEU A 126 -34.45 14.33 0.03
C LEU A 126 -35.83 13.76 -0.25
N LYS A 127 -35.94 13.03 -1.36
CA LYS A 127 -37.14 12.26 -1.71
C LYS A 127 -36.81 10.77 -1.69
N PRO A 128 -37.80 9.87 -1.55
CA PRO A 128 -37.56 8.43 -1.55
C PRO A 128 -36.78 7.91 -2.78
N LYS A 129 -36.88 8.59 -3.92
CA LYS A 129 -36.13 8.26 -5.15
C LYS A 129 -34.63 8.56 -5.09
N ASP A 130 -34.20 9.37 -4.13
CA ASP A 130 -32.80 9.80 -3.97
C ASP A 130 -32.01 8.82 -3.08
N LEU A 131 -32.70 7.82 -2.51
CA LEU A 131 -32.16 6.72 -1.73
C LEU A 131 -31.76 5.53 -2.63
N PRO A 132 -30.85 4.65 -2.17
CA PRO A 132 -30.17 4.69 -0.89
C PRO A 132 -28.98 5.67 -0.85
N LEU A 133 -28.70 6.19 0.34
CA LEU A 133 -27.50 7.00 0.62
C LEU A 133 -26.48 6.19 1.41
N PHE A 134 -25.26 6.71 1.46
CA PHE A 134 -24.19 6.20 2.31
C PHE A 134 -23.75 7.32 3.25
N MET A 135 -23.73 7.03 4.54
CA MET A 135 -23.37 7.96 5.60
C MET A 135 -22.16 7.43 6.36
N LYS A 136 -21.19 8.30 6.66
CA LYS A 136 -19.98 7.96 7.42
C LYS A 136 -19.47 9.16 8.23
N PRO A 137 -18.78 8.95 9.36
CA PRO A 137 -18.16 10.05 10.09
C PRO A 137 -17.04 10.71 9.25
N SER A 138 -16.83 12.01 9.42
CA SER A 138 -15.82 12.77 8.68
C SER A 138 -14.39 12.30 9.00
N ASN A 139 -14.11 11.98 10.26
CA ASN A 139 -12.76 11.70 10.78
C ASN A 139 -12.50 10.25 11.25
N GLU A 140 -13.40 9.30 10.95
CA GLU A 140 -13.20 7.89 11.31
C GLU A 140 -12.55 7.06 10.19
N GLN A 141 -11.98 5.90 10.54
CA GLN A 141 -11.33 4.96 9.61
C GLN A 141 -12.02 3.59 9.63
N GLU A 142 -11.61 2.69 8.72
CA GLU A 142 -12.03 1.27 8.70
C GLU A 142 -13.56 1.05 8.66
N ALA A 143 -14.29 2.01 8.08
CA ALA A 143 -15.75 2.03 8.02
C ALA A 143 -16.46 2.08 9.40
N VAL A 144 -15.76 2.45 10.47
CA VAL A 144 -16.37 2.68 11.78
C VAL A 144 -17.42 3.78 11.67
N GLY A 145 -18.64 3.49 12.16
CA GLY A 145 -19.78 4.40 12.10
C GLY A 145 -20.42 4.57 10.71
N ALA A 146 -19.92 3.89 9.67
CA ALA A 146 -20.48 3.97 8.33
C ALA A 146 -21.74 3.11 8.18
N GLY A 147 -22.69 3.55 7.34
CA GLY A 147 -23.94 2.85 7.11
C GLY A 147 -24.68 3.29 5.86
N VAL A 148 -25.62 2.45 5.45
CA VAL A 148 -26.56 2.77 4.38
C VAL A 148 -27.81 3.39 4.99
N ILE A 149 -28.32 4.44 4.34
CA ILE A 149 -29.59 5.08 4.71
C ILE A 149 -30.61 4.73 3.62
N ASP A 150 -31.65 4.01 4.01
CA ASP A 150 -32.71 3.50 3.12
C ASP A 150 -34.06 4.20 3.34
N SER A 151 -34.14 5.18 4.23
CA SER A 151 -35.33 6.00 4.50
C SER A 151 -34.98 7.48 4.61
N VAL A 152 -35.86 8.35 4.11
CA VAL A 152 -35.73 9.81 4.25
C VAL A 152 -35.99 10.27 5.69
N ASP A 153 -36.70 9.45 6.47
CA ASP A 153 -37.05 9.70 7.87
C ASP A 153 -36.04 9.05 8.84
N ASP A 154 -34.89 8.58 8.34
CA ASP A 154 -33.87 7.96 9.20
C ASP A 154 -33.32 9.00 10.20
N PRO A 155 -33.36 8.72 11.52
CA PRO A 155 -32.92 9.67 12.54
C PRO A 155 -31.44 10.06 12.42
N LYS A 156 -30.62 9.25 11.74
CA LYS A 156 -29.22 9.59 11.46
C LYS A 156 -29.10 10.80 10.52
N LEU A 157 -30.06 11.01 9.62
CA LEU A 157 -30.06 12.20 8.76
C LEU A 157 -30.25 13.47 9.59
N GLN A 158 -31.11 13.44 10.60
CA GLN A 158 -31.25 14.57 11.53
C GLN A 158 -29.94 14.84 12.27
N HIS A 159 -29.25 13.78 12.71
CA HIS A 159 -27.95 13.95 13.36
C HIS A 159 -26.90 14.59 12.44
N ALA A 160 -26.88 14.22 11.15
CA ALA A 160 -26.03 14.85 10.15
C ALA A 160 -26.42 16.32 9.89
N LEU A 161 -27.70 16.69 10.03
CA LEU A 161 -28.16 18.08 9.91
C LEU A 161 -27.79 18.93 11.13
N ASP A 162 -27.86 18.34 12.32
CA ASP A 162 -27.51 19.01 13.58
C ASP A 162 -26.00 19.24 13.69
N LYS A 163 -25.21 18.33 13.12
CA LYS A 163 -23.75 18.33 13.15
C LYS A 163 -23.14 18.06 11.77
N PRO A 164 -23.27 19.00 10.81
CA PRO A 164 -22.85 18.79 9.43
C PRO A 164 -21.34 18.60 9.26
N ASP A 165 -20.54 19.08 10.21
CA ASP A 165 -19.07 18.98 10.17
C ASP A 165 -18.53 17.63 10.71
N GLU A 166 -19.38 16.82 11.35
CA GLU A 166 -19.01 15.50 11.87
C GLU A 166 -19.35 14.35 10.91
N TRP A 167 -20.15 14.61 9.87
CA TRP A 167 -20.74 13.57 9.03
C TRP A 167 -20.66 13.88 7.54
N VAL A 168 -20.35 12.84 6.78
CA VAL A 168 -20.47 12.82 5.32
C VAL A 168 -21.71 12.03 4.97
N VAL A 169 -22.66 12.67 4.29
CA VAL A 169 -23.79 12.01 3.64
C VAL A 169 -23.57 12.11 2.13
N GLN A 170 -23.55 10.98 1.43
CA GLN A 170 -23.28 10.92 -0.01
C GLN A 170 -24.20 9.92 -0.69
N LYS A 171 -24.33 10.02 -2.02
CA LYS A 171 -25.02 8.96 -2.79
C LYS A 171 -24.30 7.62 -2.59
N LYS A 172 -25.07 6.54 -2.43
CA LYS A 172 -24.51 5.19 -2.37
C LYS A 172 -23.93 4.83 -3.73
N LEU A 173 -22.60 4.81 -3.83
CA LEU A 173 -21.91 4.44 -5.05
C LEU A 173 -22.04 2.94 -5.32
N ARG A 174 -21.94 2.57 -6.60
CA ARG A 174 -21.87 1.17 -7.03
C ARG A 174 -20.62 0.94 -7.88
N ASN A 175 -20.08 -0.28 -7.79
CA ASN A 175 -19.02 -0.73 -8.68
C ASN A 175 -19.48 -0.71 -10.14
N CYS A 176 -18.57 -0.41 -11.08
CA CYS A 176 -18.84 -0.48 -12.51
C CYS A 176 -19.24 -1.89 -12.96
N ASP A 177 -20.02 -1.96 -14.03
CA ASP A 177 -20.61 -3.23 -14.49
C ASP A 177 -19.56 -4.24 -14.99
N PHE A 178 -18.38 -3.78 -15.40
CA PHE A 178 -17.27 -4.65 -15.73
C PHE A 178 -16.73 -5.40 -14.50
N LEU A 179 -16.40 -4.68 -13.42
CA LEU A 179 -15.81 -5.27 -12.21
C LEU A 179 -16.79 -6.17 -11.46
N ARG A 180 -18.08 -5.82 -11.45
CA ARG A 180 -19.14 -6.62 -10.79
C ARG A 180 -19.22 -8.06 -11.27
N GLN A 181 -18.74 -8.38 -12.47
CA GLN A 181 -18.70 -9.74 -12.99
C GLN A 181 -17.71 -10.66 -12.26
N PHE A 182 -16.77 -10.07 -11.52
CA PHE A 182 -15.68 -10.76 -10.80
C PHE A 182 -15.84 -10.68 -9.28
N PHE A 183 -16.89 -10.02 -8.80
CA PHE A 183 -17.20 -9.87 -7.38
C PHE A 183 -18.29 -10.84 -6.94
N PRO A 184 -18.48 -11.03 -5.62
CA PRO A 184 -19.61 -11.78 -5.07
C PRO A 184 -20.95 -11.13 -5.46
N ASN A 185 -22.06 -11.83 -5.22
CA ASN A 185 -23.36 -11.20 -5.39
C ASN A 185 -23.52 -10.06 -4.36
N ASN A 186 -24.22 -9.00 -4.76
CA ASN A 186 -24.46 -7.81 -3.93
C ASN A 186 -23.24 -7.35 -3.11
N PRO A 187 -22.10 -7.05 -3.75
CA PRO A 187 -20.90 -6.64 -3.04
C PRO A 187 -21.03 -5.19 -2.55
N PRO A 188 -20.36 -4.78 -1.46
CA PRO A 188 -20.19 -3.38 -1.12
C PRO A 188 -19.40 -2.65 -2.23
N LEU A 189 -19.26 -1.33 -2.10
CA LEU A 189 -18.32 -0.58 -2.93
C LEU A 189 -16.90 -1.13 -2.70
N CYS A 190 -16.30 -1.68 -3.74
CA CYS A 190 -14.97 -2.29 -3.71
C CYS A 190 -13.95 -1.25 -4.17
N GLY A 191 -13.21 -0.69 -3.22
CA GLY A 191 -12.26 0.37 -3.45
C GLY A 191 -10.93 -0.14 -3.98
N VAL A 192 -10.33 0.65 -4.86
CA VAL A 192 -8.95 0.47 -5.29
C VAL A 192 -8.08 1.45 -4.52
N ARG A 193 -7.17 0.92 -3.70
CA ARG A 193 -6.15 1.71 -3.02
C ARG A 193 -4.99 1.92 -3.97
N ILE A 194 -4.64 3.18 -4.19
CA ILE A 194 -3.42 3.58 -4.89
C ILE A 194 -2.58 4.36 -3.88
N THR A 195 -1.45 3.81 -3.46
CA THR A 195 -0.53 4.54 -2.58
C THR A 195 0.47 5.29 -3.44
N THR A 196 0.61 6.60 -3.20
CA THR A 196 1.63 7.44 -3.82
C THR A 196 2.71 7.81 -2.82
N VAL A 197 3.93 7.99 -3.31
CA VAL A 197 5.09 8.53 -2.58
C VAL A 197 5.55 9.80 -3.25
N MET A 198 5.87 10.83 -2.46
CA MET A 198 6.48 12.05 -2.97
C MET A 198 7.97 11.81 -3.24
N THR A 199 8.39 12.10 -4.47
CA THR A 199 9.81 12.04 -4.88
C THR A 199 10.27 13.42 -5.33
N LYS A 200 11.58 13.59 -5.54
CA LYS A 200 12.13 14.84 -6.11
C LYS A 200 11.54 15.24 -7.47
N THR A 201 11.03 14.28 -8.24
CA THR A 201 10.40 14.54 -9.55
C THR A 201 8.87 14.68 -9.46
N GLY A 202 8.32 14.64 -8.25
CA GLY A 202 6.89 14.65 -7.98
C GLY A 202 6.38 13.31 -7.46
N PRO A 203 5.06 13.20 -7.23
CA PRO A 203 4.48 11.99 -6.68
C PRO A 203 4.58 10.84 -7.68
N GLU A 204 4.77 9.62 -7.19
CA GLU A 204 4.83 8.40 -7.97
C GLU A 204 4.04 7.29 -7.27
N VAL A 205 3.44 6.37 -8.04
CA VAL A 205 2.78 5.21 -7.43
C VAL A 205 3.82 4.31 -6.80
N LEU A 206 3.61 4.01 -5.52
CA LEU A 206 4.41 3.08 -4.75
C LEU A 206 3.86 1.67 -4.92
N GLU A 207 2.54 1.52 -4.80
CA GLU A 207 1.84 0.24 -4.79
C GLU A 207 0.34 0.45 -4.95
N SER A 208 -0.37 -0.66 -5.19
CA SER A 208 -1.81 -0.63 -5.37
C SER A 208 -2.46 -1.99 -5.10
N TRP A 209 -3.70 -1.96 -4.62
CA TRP A 209 -4.54 -3.14 -4.45
C TRP A 209 -6.01 -2.82 -4.63
N ILE A 210 -6.80 -3.84 -4.92
CA ILE A 210 -8.25 -3.79 -4.86
C ILE A 210 -8.73 -4.61 -3.67
N ARG A 211 -9.61 -4.01 -2.86
CA ARG A 211 -10.34 -4.71 -1.81
C ARG A 211 -11.65 -5.20 -2.40
N VAL A 212 -11.95 -6.48 -2.22
CA VAL A 212 -13.19 -7.12 -2.67
C VAL A 212 -13.95 -7.57 -1.44
N GLY A 213 -15.02 -6.85 -1.10
CA GLY A 213 -15.86 -7.17 0.05
C GLY A 213 -16.65 -8.46 -0.13
N ALA A 214 -17.05 -9.05 1.00
CA ALA A 214 -17.94 -10.20 1.01
C ALA A 214 -19.36 -9.85 0.53
N GLU A 215 -20.10 -10.87 0.13
CA GLU A 215 -21.51 -10.74 -0.22
C GLU A 215 -22.32 -10.12 0.92
N ASN A 216 -23.15 -9.13 0.60
CA ASN A 216 -23.99 -8.37 1.54
C ASN A 216 -23.24 -7.60 2.64
N ALA A 217 -21.92 -7.47 2.57
CA ALA A 217 -21.15 -6.64 3.50
C ALA A 217 -21.46 -5.15 3.31
N VAL A 218 -21.31 -4.37 4.38
CA VAL A 218 -21.46 -2.90 4.34
C VAL A 218 -20.23 -2.22 3.72
N ALA A 219 -19.04 -2.78 3.95
CA ALA A 219 -17.77 -2.25 3.48
C ALA A 219 -16.87 -3.37 2.93
N ASP A 220 -15.87 -3.00 2.13
CA ASP A 220 -14.91 -3.89 1.47
C ASP A 220 -13.76 -4.36 2.40
N CYS A 221 -13.86 -4.11 3.71
CA CYS A 221 -12.80 -4.38 4.67
C CYS A 221 -12.52 -5.89 4.83
N PRO A 222 -11.28 -6.36 4.60
CA PRO A 222 -10.92 -7.78 4.72
C PRO A 222 -10.97 -8.28 6.17
N PHE A 223 -10.56 -7.47 7.16
CA PHE A 223 -10.38 -7.90 8.55
C PHE A 223 -11.69 -7.98 9.35
N SER A 224 -12.65 -7.10 9.08
CA SER A 224 -13.90 -7.03 9.84
C SER A 224 -15.12 -7.51 9.07
N ALA A 225 -15.05 -7.60 7.73
CA ALA A 225 -16.19 -7.91 6.88
C ALA A 225 -15.97 -9.11 5.93
N GLY A 226 -14.90 -9.90 6.13
CA GLY A 226 -14.67 -11.15 5.40
C GLY A 226 -14.25 -10.99 3.93
N GLY A 227 -13.79 -9.79 3.54
CA GLY A 227 -13.30 -9.49 2.20
C GLY A 227 -11.93 -10.11 1.88
N CYS A 228 -11.49 -9.89 0.64
CA CYS A 228 -10.17 -10.27 0.13
C CYS A 228 -9.45 -9.04 -0.42
N GLU A 229 -8.12 -9.01 -0.36
CA GLU A 229 -7.31 -7.98 -1.01
C GLU A 229 -6.48 -8.59 -2.14
N PHE A 230 -6.48 -7.97 -3.32
CA PHE A 230 -5.67 -8.40 -4.45
C PHE A 230 -4.69 -7.31 -4.85
N ALA A 231 -3.41 -7.67 -4.97
CA ALA A 231 -2.40 -6.74 -5.45
C ALA A 231 -2.67 -6.35 -6.91
N ILE A 232 -2.31 -5.12 -7.26
CA ILE A 232 -2.36 -4.61 -8.62
C ILE A 232 -0.94 -4.21 -9.04
N TYR A 233 -0.53 -4.64 -10.23
CA TYR A 233 0.68 -4.14 -10.89
C TYR A 233 0.47 -2.68 -11.26
N SER A 234 1.19 -1.78 -10.59
CA SER A 234 0.98 -0.34 -10.72
C SER A 234 1.19 0.19 -12.15
N GLU A 235 2.08 -0.47 -12.90
CA GLU A 235 2.49 -0.12 -14.25
C GLU A 235 1.45 -0.43 -15.32
N THR A 236 0.51 -1.34 -15.01
CA THR A 236 -0.43 -1.91 -15.99
C THR A 236 -1.88 -1.88 -15.52
N GLY A 237 -2.13 -1.76 -14.22
CA GLY A 237 -3.46 -1.84 -13.62
C GLY A 237 -4.01 -3.26 -13.56
N VAL A 238 -3.17 -4.28 -13.74
CA VAL A 238 -3.61 -5.68 -13.76
C VAL A 238 -3.63 -6.22 -12.35
N VAL A 239 -4.76 -6.83 -11.99
CA VAL A 239 -4.92 -7.54 -10.73
C VAL A 239 -4.08 -8.81 -10.77
N TRP A 240 -3.22 -8.98 -9.78
CA TRP A 240 -2.40 -10.17 -9.57
C TRP A 240 -3.15 -11.16 -8.65
N GLN A 241 -2.45 -11.68 -7.66
CA GLN A 241 -2.98 -12.55 -6.64
C GLN A 241 -3.32 -11.76 -5.39
N GLY A 242 -4.20 -12.34 -4.61
CA GLY A 242 -4.68 -11.79 -3.37
C GLY A 242 -4.53 -12.71 -2.19
N SER A 243 -4.98 -12.20 -1.06
CA SER A 243 -5.03 -12.88 0.23
C SER A 243 -6.31 -12.50 0.95
N ASP A 244 -6.72 -13.32 1.90
CA ASP A 244 -7.87 -13.07 2.78
C ASP A 244 -7.39 -12.97 4.23
N GLU A 245 -8.30 -12.64 5.13
CA GLU A 245 -7.99 -12.54 6.56
C GLU A 245 -7.33 -13.82 7.13
N LYS A 246 -7.73 -15.02 6.70
CA LYS A 246 -7.18 -16.29 7.20
C LYS A 246 -5.73 -16.47 6.74
N HIS A 247 -5.48 -16.27 5.46
CA HIS A 247 -4.14 -16.33 4.87
C HIS A 247 -3.24 -15.18 5.35
N MET A 248 -3.84 -14.06 5.80
CA MET A 248 -3.21 -12.96 6.52
C MET A 248 -3.09 -13.18 8.04
N LYS A 249 -3.66 -14.25 8.60
CA LYS A 249 -3.41 -14.70 10.00
C LYS A 249 -2.38 -15.82 10.10
N LEU A 250 -2.15 -16.61 9.04
CA LEU A 250 -1.11 -17.66 8.98
C LEU A 250 0.31 -17.16 9.34
N ILE A 251 0.99 -17.75 10.31
CA ILE A 251 2.27 -17.19 10.80
C ILE A 251 3.45 -17.42 9.83
N ASP A 252 3.22 -18.10 8.69
CA ASP A 252 4.27 -18.39 7.71
C ASP A 252 4.49 -17.21 6.74
N SER A 253 5.66 -16.58 6.88
CA SER A 253 6.09 -15.45 6.03
C SER A 253 6.53 -15.87 4.61
N SER A 254 6.63 -17.17 4.34
CA SER A 254 6.99 -17.68 3.02
C SER A 254 5.79 -17.91 2.08
N LEU A 255 4.56 -17.80 2.58
CA LEU A 255 3.36 -18.12 1.83
C LEU A 255 2.88 -16.98 0.94
N GLU A 256 3.41 -16.84 -0.28
CA GLU A 256 2.95 -15.81 -1.23
C GLU A 256 1.42 -15.74 -1.43
N PRO A 257 0.86 -14.55 -1.78
CA PRO A 257 -0.55 -14.42 -2.14
C PRO A 257 -0.92 -15.42 -3.22
N SER A 258 -2.01 -16.14 -3.03
CA SER A 258 -2.38 -17.24 -3.94
C SER A 258 -3.81 -17.17 -4.43
N LEU A 259 -4.65 -16.32 -3.83
CA LEU A 259 -6.04 -16.18 -4.25
C LEU A 259 -6.09 -15.52 -5.62
N VAL A 260 -6.87 -16.10 -6.52
CA VAL A 260 -7.18 -15.52 -7.84
C VAL A 260 -8.67 -15.21 -7.97
N ILE A 261 -9.49 -15.66 -7.02
CA ILE A 261 -10.93 -15.50 -6.94
C ILE A 261 -11.29 -15.05 -5.52
N SER A 262 -12.19 -14.09 -5.37
CA SER A 262 -12.63 -13.61 -4.06
C SER A 262 -13.69 -14.53 -3.46
N ASN A 263 -13.84 -14.48 -2.14
CA ASN A 263 -14.84 -15.26 -1.41
C ASN A 263 -16.25 -14.99 -1.94
N GLY A 264 -16.92 -16.01 -2.49
CA GLY A 264 -18.28 -15.91 -3.04
C GLY A 264 -18.37 -15.44 -4.50
N ALA A 265 -17.26 -15.09 -5.16
CA ALA A 265 -17.28 -14.78 -6.58
C ALA A 265 -17.33 -16.04 -7.46
N LYS A 266 -17.86 -15.90 -8.68
CA LYS A 266 -17.93 -16.98 -9.69
C LYS A 266 -16.78 -16.99 -10.69
N LYS A 267 -16.10 -15.85 -10.85
CA LYS A 267 -15.02 -15.66 -11.83
C LYS A 267 -13.77 -15.15 -11.12
N PRO A 268 -12.56 -15.56 -11.58
CA PRO A 268 -11.33 -15.03 -11.04
C PRO A 268 -11.16 -13.56 -11.42
N ILE A 269 -10.79 -12.74 -10.43
CA ILE A 269 -10.38 -11.35 -10.65
C ILE A 269 -8.89 -11.27 -11.03
N GLY A 270 -8.08 -12.24 -10.63
CA GLY A 270 -6.68 -12.32 -11.04
C GLY A 270 -6.54 -12.33 -12.56
N GLY A 271 -5.76 -11.40 -13.09
CA GLY A 271 -5.47 -11.24 -14.52
C GLY A 271 -6.34 -10.25 -15.27
N ILE A 272 -7.32 -9.59 -14.62
CA ILE A 272 -8.09 -8.51 -15.25
C ILE A 272 -7.39 -7.16 -15.07
N LYS A 273 -7.53 -6.27 -16.05
CA LYS A 273 -7.09 -4.89 -15.94
C LYS A 273 -8.21 -4.04 -15.33
N ILE A 274 -7.89 -3.24 -14.31
CA ILE A 274 -8.81 -2.27 -13.74
C ILE A 274 -9.19 -1.22 -14.80
N PRO A 275 -10.49 -0.97 -15.03
CA PRO A 275 -10.93 -0.01 -16.04
C PRO A 275 -10.46 1.41 -15.68
N ASN A 276 -10.09 2.22 -16.67
CA ASN A 276 -9.61 3.60 -16.47
C ASN A 276 -8.39 3.72 -15.52
N TRP A 277 -7.56 2.68 -15.41
CA TRP A 277 -6.42 2.64 -14.49
C TRP A 277 -5.50 3.86 -14.60
N GLU A 278 -5.11 4.22 -15.83
CA GLU A 278 -4.20 5.35 -16.06
C GLU A 278 -4.79 6.67 -15.56
N LYS A 279 -6.11 6.87 -15.75
CA LYS A 279 -6.84 8.04 -15.25
C LYS A 279 -6.86 8.06 -13.72
N SER A 280 -7.06 6.90 -13.08
CA SER A 280 -7.03 6.78 -11.61
C SER A 280 -5.64 7.10 -11.06
N VAL A 281 -4.57 6.60 -11.70
CA VAL A 281 -3.19 6.91 -11.31
C VAL A 281 -2.88 8.39 -11.47
N GLU A 282 -3.22 9.00 -12.60
CA GLU A 282 -3.00 10.43 -12.83
C GLU A 282 -3.76 11.29 -11.82
N MET A 283 -5.01 10.94 -11.52
CA MET A 283 -5.85 11.60 -10.53
C MET A 283 -5.19 11.57 -9.13
N CYS A 284 -4.70 10.41 -8.68
CA CYS A 284 -4.00 10.29 -7.40
C CYS A 284 -2.68 11.07 -7.37
N LYS A 285 -1.89 11.01 -8.45
CA LYS A 285 -0.63 11.78 -8.55
C LYS A 285 -0.91 13.29 -8.51
N ARG A 286 -1.98 13.74 -9.18
CA ARG A 286 -2.39 15.15 -9.17
C ARG A 286 -2.85 15.58 -7.78
N ALA A 287 -3.72 14.78 -7.14
CA ALA A 287 -4.18 15.01 -5.77
C ALA A 287 -3.01 15.11 -4.79
N HIS A 288 -2.04 14.19 -4.84
CA HIS A 288 -0.86 14.26 -3.95
C HIS A 288 -0.05 15.52 -4.17
N ARG A 289 0.22 15.89 -5.43
CA ARG A 289 1.02 17.08 -5.74
C ARG A 289 0.39 18.37 -5.25
N GLU A 290 -0.93 18.50 -5.39
CA GLU A 290 -1.63 19.77 -5.15
C GLU A 290 -2.22 19.86 -3.73
N MET A 291 -2.74 18.75 -3.17
CA MET A 291 -3.40 18.77 -1.86
C MET A 291 -2.44 18.63 -0.68
N ALA A 292 -1.38 17.83 -0.84
CA ALA A 292 -0.51 17.47 0.28
C ALA A 292 0.93 17.19 -0.19
N PRO A 293 1.60 18.19 -0.81
CA PRO A 293 2.94 18.01 -1.38
C PRO A 293 4.01 17.67 -0.33
N GLU A 294 3.77 18.04 0.93
CA GLU A 294 4.67 17.78 2.05
C GLU A 294 4.44 16.43 2.73
N SER A 295 3.42 15.66 2.33
CA SER A 295 3.25 14.30 2.84
C SER A 295 4.14 13.34 2.07
N PHE A 296 4.95 12.56 2.78
CA PHE A 296 5.83 11.59 2.13
C PHE A 296 5.05 10.50 1.38
N THR A 297 3.97 9.98 1.99
CA THR A 297 3.11 8.96 1.38
C THR A 297 1.64 9.22 1.64
N ILE A 298 0.78 8.90 0.67
CA ILE A 298 -0.68 8.96 0.83
C ILE A 298 -1.31 7.74 0.16
N GLY A 299 -2.22 7.06 0.87
CA GLY A 299 -3.09 6.03 0.31
C GLY A 299 -4.41 6.62 -0.16
N TRP A 300 -4.66 6.61 -1.47
CA TRP A 300 -5.89 7.11 -2.07
C TRP A 300 -6.86 5.98 -2.32
N ASP A 301 -8.10 6.11 -1.84
CA ASP A 301 -9.18 5.20 -2.19
C ASP A 301 -9.93 5.72 -3.41
N VAL A 302 -9.96 4.90 -4.46
CA VAL A 302 -10.61 5.22 -5.73
C VAL A 302 -11.73 4.22 -6.00
N ALA A 303 -12.95 4.74 -6.13
CA ALA A 303 -14.10 3.97 -6.57
C ALA A 303 -14.16 3.93 -8.10
N HIS A 304 -14.30 2.75 -8.67
CA HIS A 304 -14.51 2.58 -10.12
C HIS A 304 -16.00 2.39 -10.39
N THR A 305 -16.68 3.48 -10.75
CA THR A 305 -18.13 3.55 -10.95
C THR A 305 -18.51 3.46 -12.42
N PRO A 306 -19.79 3.25 -12.78
CA PRO A 306 -20.25 3.33 -14.17
C PRO A 306 -19.88 4.65 -14.87
N GLU A 307 -19.83 5.75 -14.12
CA GLU A 307 -19.50 7.09 -14.62
C GLU A 307 -17.97 7.34 -14.70
N GLY A 308 -17.17 6.40 -14.17
CA GLY A 308 -15.71 6.46 -14.16
C GLY A 308 -15.11 6.42 -12.75
N PRO A 309 -13.79 6.65 -12.63
CA PRO A 309 -13.12 6.65 -11.34
C PRO A 309 -13.46 7.91 -10.54
N LEU A 310 -13.77 7.74 -9.25
CA LEU A 310 -14.06 8.80 -8.29
C LEU A 310 -13.13 8.69 -7.08
N MET A 311 -12.61 9.82 -6.61
CA MET A 311 -11.90 9.94 -5.34
C MET A 311 -12.87 9.71 -4.16
N VAL A 312 -12.53 8.79 -3.25
CA VAL A 312 -13.36 8.44 -2.10
C VAL A 312 -12.79 8.98 -0.81
N GLU A 313 -11.51 8.76 -0.54
CA GLU A 313 -10.85 9.25 0.68
C GLU A 313 -9.32 9.25 0.50
N ALA A 314 -8.65 10.05 1.33
CA ALA A 314 -7.20 10.05 1.48
C ALA A 314 -6.83 9.47 2.86
N ASN A 315 -5.86 8.57 2.89
CA ASN A 315 -5.38 7.92 4.09
C ASN A 315 -3.89 8.22 4.23
N LEU A 316 -3.52 9.10 5.14
CA LEU A 316 -2.13 9.50 5.36
C LEU A 316 -1.35 8.42 6.12
N ILE A 317 -1.99 7.76 7.08
CA ILE A 317 -1.52 6.49 7.67
C ILE A 317 -2.09 5.34 6.86
N SER A 318 -1.77 5.28 5.57
CA SER A 318 -2.12 4.12 4.75
C SER A 318 -1.36 2.91 5.27
N ASN A 319 -2.03 1.76 5.35
CA ASN A 319 -1.40 0.45 5.55
C ASN A 319 -0.61 0.07 4.29
N VAL A 320 0.44 0.84 3.99
CA VAL A 320 1.28 0.69 2.80
C VAL A 320 1.92 -0.71 2.82
N GLY A 321 1.64 -1.59 1.85
CA GLY A 321 2.34 -2.87 1.61
C GLY A 321 2.41 -3.83 2.79
N CYS A 322 1.66 -3.56 3.87
CA CYS A 322 2.02 -4.02 5.20
C CYS A 322 1.60 -5.47 5.41
N PHE A 323 0.52 -5.90 4.77
CA PHE A 323 0.01 -7.25 4.95
C PHE A 323 0.50 -8.25 3.92
N MET A 324 0.80 -7.81 2.69
CA MET A 324 1.32 -8.73 1.67
C MET A 324 2.81 -8.53 1.38
N GLY A 325 3.28 -7.29 1.23
CA GLY A 325 4.68 -7.00 0.91
C GLY A 325 5.67 -7.27 2.04
N LEU A 326 5.32 -6.92 3.27
CA LEU A 326 6.15 -7.29 4.43
C LEU A 326 6.04 -8.77 4.77
N ARG A 327 4.86 -9.36 4.55
CA ARG A 327 4.57 -10.72 4.97
C ARG A 327 5.15 -11.78 4.06
N TYR A 328 5.19 -11.54 2.75
CA TYR A 328 5.50 -12.58 1.76
C TYR A 328 6.90 -12.46 1.14
N GLY A 329 7.73 -11.55 1.64
CA GLY A 329 9.04 -11.28 1.07
C GLY A 329 8.95 -10.49 -0.24
N SER A 330 10.09 -10.32 -0.93
CA SER A 330 10.36 -9.39 -2.05
C SER A 330 9.24 -9.22 -3.10
N MET A 331 8.25 -8.38 -2.81
CA MET A 331 7.26 -7.88 -3.78
C MET A 331 7.83 -6.83 -4.74
N SER A 332 9.14 -6.63 -4.76
CA SER A 332 9.85 -5.72 -5.69
C SER A 332 9.51 -6.00 -7.15
N HIS A 333 9.12 -7.22 -7.49
CA HIS A 333 8.69 -7.58 -8.84
C HIS A 333 7.28 -7.07 -9.19
N LEU A 334 6.42 -6.83 -8.19
CA LEU A 334 5.11 -6.18 -8.33
C LEU A 334 5.21 -4.66 -8.20
N TRP A 335 6.08 -4.20 -7.30
CA TRP A 335 6.27 -2.81 -6.96
C TRP A 335 7.77 -2.48 -6.97
N PRO A 336 8.35 -2.35 -8.17
CA PRO A 336 9.79 -2.11 -8.38
C PRO A 336 10.27 -0.79 -7.78
N ARG A 337 9.36 0.10 -7.39
CA ARG A 337 9.71 1.40 -6.82
C ARG A 337 9.99 1.33 -5.32
N ILE A 338 9.72 0.22 -4.65
CA ILE A 338 9.95 0.07 -3.21
C ILE A 338 11.40 0.40 -2.81
N PRO A 339 12.46 -0.08 -3.52
CA PRO A 339 13.82 0.27 -3.15
C PRO A 339 14.16 1.75 -3.35
N LEU A 340 13.54 2.40 -4.35
CA LEU A 340 13.67 3.84 -4.56
C LEU A 340 12.95 4.63 -3.47
N MET A 341 11.78 4.19 -3.03
CA MET A 341 11.09 4.78 -1.89
C MET A 341 12.00 4.79 -0.66
N TRP A 342 12.71 3.70 -0.36
CA TRP A 342 13.62 3.68 0.80
C TRP A 342 14.73 4.73 0.70
N LEU A 343 15.21 4.95 -0.50
CA LEU A 343 16.20 6.00 -0.75
C LEU A 343 15.59 7.39 -0.64
N GLU A 344 14.45 7.65 -1.28
CA GLU A 344 13.75 8.94 -1.23
C GLU A 344 13.35 9.26 0.21
N LEU A 345 12.92 8.25 0.98
CA LEU A 345 12.62 8.38 2.40
C LEU A 345 13.87 8.74 3.21
N ALA A 346 14.97 8.02 2.99
CA ALA A 346 16.22 8.32 3.67
C ALA A 346 16.69 9.76 3.36
N GLN A 347 16.48 10.24 2.13
CA GLN A 347 16.79 11.63 1.75
C GLN A 347 15.78 12.62 2.35
N TRP A 348 14.49 12.30 2.36
CA TRP A 348 13.45 13.11 2.98
C TRP A 348 13.72 13.36 4.47
N MET A 349 14.26 12.35 5.14
CA MET A 349 14.60 12.38 6.56
C MET A 349 15.92 13.09 6.88
N GLU A 350 16.77 13.37 5.89
CA GLU A 350 18.00 14.14 6.11
C GLU A 350 17.64 15.55 6.57
N GLY A 351 17.98 15.87 7.84
CA GLY A 351 17.74 17.18 8.43
C GLY A 351 16.36 17.39 9.06
N LYS A 352 15.44 16.43 8.97
CA LYS A 352 14.10 16.48 9.58
C LYS A 352 13.97 15.64 10.87
N SER A 353 15.01 14.90 11.25
CA SER A 353 14.99 14.06 12.46
C SER A 353 16.35 14.04 13.14
N ASP A 354 16.37 13.74 14.44
CA ASP A 354 17.59 13.55 15.23
C ASP A 354 18.36 12.27 14.84
N PHE A 355 17.92 11.54 13.81
CA PHE A 355 18.65 10.36 13.34
C PHE A 355 19.93 10.78 12.60
N PRO A 356 21.11 10.28 13.02
CA PRO A 356 22.35 10.62 12.35
C PRO A 356 22.32 10.12 10.90
N PRO A 357 22.73 10.94 9.92
CA PRO A 357 22.69 10.54 8.51
C PRO A 357 23.59 9.34 8.26
N ALA A 358 23.09 8.35 7.50
CA ALA A 358 23.90 7.20 7.14
C ALA A 358 25.13 7.64 6.32
N SER A 359 26.30 7.07 6.66
CA SER A 359 27.54 7.42 5.95
C SER A 359 27.43 7.18 4.45
N LYS A 360 28.07 8.04 3.65
CA LYS A 360 28.09 7.92 2.19
C LYS A 360 28.51 6.53 1.70
N LYS A 361 29.49 5.91 2.38
CA LYS A 361 29.96 4.55 2.07
C LYS A 361 28.87 3.50 2.25
N VAL A 362 28.10 3.59 3.34
CA VAL A 362 26.97 2.69 3.62
C VAL A 362 25.88 2.85 2.56
N LYS A 363 25.49 4.10 2.23
CA LYS A 363 24.50 4.39 1.18
C LYS A 363 24.91 3.80 -0.17
N VAL A 364 26.15 4.05 -0.61
CA VAL A 364 26.68 3.52 -1.88
C VAL A 364 26.69 1.98 -1.91
N ASN A 365 27.11 1.34 -0.82
CA ASN A 365 27.15 -0.12 -0.75
C ASN A 365 25.76 -0.74 -0.76
N GLY A 366 24.79 -0.13 -0.05
CA GLY A 366 23.39 -0.54 -0.05
C GLY A 366 22.80 -0.47 -1.46
N ILE A 367 22.92 0.67 -2.13
CA ILE A 367 22.41 0.85 -3.50
C ILE A 367 23.06 -0.15 -4.48
N LYS A 368 24.37 -0.39 -4.38
CA LYS A 368 25.05 -1.42 -5.19
C LYS A 368 24.55 -2.84 -4.94
N ALA A 369 24.13 -3.16 -3.72
CA ALA A 369 23.54 -4.46 -3.40
C ALA A 369 22.15 -4.58 -4.05
N THR A 370 21.32 -3.55 -3.90
CA THR A 370 20.00 -3.47 -4.54
C THR A 370 20.09 -3.58 -6.06
N VAL A 371 20.98 -2.82 -6.72
CA VAL A 371 21.19 -2.90 -8.17
C VAL A 371 21.48 -4.33 -8.63
N ARG A 372 22.36 -5.05 -7.91
CA ARG A 372 22.70 -6.44 -8.25
C ARG A 372 21.49 -7.38 -8.14
N GLU A 373 20.66 -7.16 -7.15
CA GLU A 373 19.45 -7.95 -6.95
C GLU A 373 18.40 -7.64 -8.02
N SER A 374 18.14 -6.37 -8.32
CA SER A 374 17.17 -5.97 -9.34
C SER A 374 17.64 -6.39 -10.75
N GLU A 375 18.95 -6.43 -11.01
CA GLU A 375 19.52 -7.02 -12.24
C GLU A 375 19.30 -8.54 -12.32
N TRP A 376 19.38 -9.25 -11.20
CA TRP A 376 19.08 -10.68 -11.15
C TRP A 376 17.58 -10.95 -11.38
N LEU A 377 16.71 -10.19 -10.71
CA LEU A 377 15.26 -10.26 -10.90
C LEU A 377 14.88 -9.95 -12.34
N LEU A 378 15.42 -8.88 -12.92
CA LEU A 378 15.13 -8.48 -14.30
C LEU A 378 15.53 -9.57 -15.30
N ARG A 379 16.69 -10.20 -15.13
CA ARG A 379 17.12 -11.30 -16.00
C ARG A 379 16.16 -12.50 -15.92
N ARG A 380 15.70 -12.84 -14.72
CA ARG A 380 14.72 -13.92 -14.51
C ARG A 380 13.37 -13.58 -15.16
N ALA A 381 12.86 -12.39 -14.91
CA ALA A 381 11.59 -11.89 -15.45
C ALA A 381 11.60 -11.83 -16.98
N ALA A 382 12.65 -11.24 -17.57
CA ALA A 382 12.79 -11.11 -19.01
C ALA A 382 12.89 -12.47 -19.72
N LYS A 383 13.58 -13.44 -19.12
CA LYS A 383 13.63 -14.81 -19.64
C LYS A 383 12.25 -15.48 -19.62
N ALA A 384 11.49 -15.28 -18.54
CA ALA A 384 10.13 -15.81 -18.42
C ALA A 384 9.17 -15.15 -19.43
N GLU A 385 9.21 -13.82 -19.56
CA GLU A 385 8.42 -13.06 -20.54
C GLU A 385 8.69 -13.51 -21.97
N ALA A 386 9.97 -13.66 -22.35
CA ALA A 386 10.36 -14.10 -23.68
C ALA A 386 9.89 -15.53 -23.98
N SER A 387 10.02 -16.44 -23.00
CA SER A 387 9.54 -17.81 -23.11
C SER A 387 8.03 -17.89 -23.31
N LEU A 388 7.27 -17.13 -22.53
CA LEU A 388 5.81 -17.03 -22.67
C LEU A 388 5.40 -16.42 -24.00
N SER A 389 6.08 -15.37 -24.44
CA SER A 389 5.85 -14.72 -25.73
C SER A 389 6.05 -15.69 -26.89
N ALA A 390 7.12 -16.50 -26.85
CA ALA A 390 7.38 -17.53 -27.84
C ALA A 390 6.30 -18.63 -27.83
N LYS A 391 5.89 -19.07 -26.63
CA LYS A 391 4.82 -20.08 -26.47
C LYS A 391 3.48 -19.58 -27.02
N LEU A 392 3.10 -18.35 -26.71
CA LEU A 392 1.87 -17.72 -27.21
C LEU A 392 1.89 -17.56 -28.73
N LYS A 393 3.02 -17.13 -29.31
CA LYS A 393 3.19 -17.05 -30.76
C LYS A 393 2.99 -18.41 -31.43
N LYS A 394 3.53 -19.48 -30.84
CA LYS A 394 3.36 -20.86 -31.35
C LYS A 394 1.91 -21.32 -31.28
N ILE A 395 1.23 -21.08 -30.16
CA ILE A 395 -0.18 -21.48 -29.99
C ILE A 395 -1.09 -20.73 -30.97
N ARG A 396 -0.94 -19.40 -31.09
CA ARG A 396 -1.72 -18.59 -32.03
C ARG A 396 -1.51 -18.99 -33.49
N ALA A 397 -0.31 -19.45 -33.84
CA ALA A 397 -0.02 -19.97 -35.17
C ALA A 397 -0.66 -21.35 -35.44
N GLN A 398 -0.98 -22.12 -34.40
CA GLN A 398 -1.55 -23.46 -34.52
C GLN A 398 -3.08 -23.47 -34.44
N ASP A 399 -3.71 -22.52 -33.74
CA ASP A 399 -5.16 -22.43 -33.60
C ASP A 399 -5.59 -20.94 -33.41
N PRO A 400 -5.83 -20.18 -34.51
CA PRO A 400 -6.11 -18.75 -34.44
C PRO A 400 -7.46 -18.39 -33.80
N GLU A 401 -8.42 -19.30 -33.80
CA GLU A 401 -9.82 -19.02 -33.44
C GLU A 401 -10.19 -19.45 -32.01
N LYS A 402 -9.41 -20.31 -31.35
CA LYS A 402 -9.73 -20.75 -29.98
C LYS A 402 -9.27 -19.76 -28.91
N GLN A 403 -10.21 -18.98 -28.38
CA GLN A 403 -10.11 -18.36 -27.05
C GLN A 403 -10.19 -19.43 -25.93
N SER A 404 -9.22 -20.34 -25.88
CA SER A 404 -9.15 -21.32 -24.79
C SER A 404 -8.86 -20.61 -23.45
N PRO A 405 -9.47 -21.03 -22.33
CA PRO A 405 -9.12 -20.55 -21.00
C PRO A 405 -7.61 -20.65 -20.70
N CYS A 406 -6.93 -21.65 -21.28
CA CYS A 406 -5.48 -21.82 -21.15
C CYS A 406 -4.70 -20.71 -21.89
N LEU A 407 -5.16 -20.31 -23.08
CA LEU A 407 -4.56 -19.22 -23.85
C LEU A 407 -4.68 -17.90 -23.07
N LYS A 408 -5.87 -17.60 -22.57
CA LYS A 408 -6.13 -16.40 -21.78
C LYS A 408 -5.27 -16.34 -20.51
N LYS A 409 -5.09 -17.48 -19.83
CA LYS A 409 -4.19 -17.59 -18.68
C LYS A 409 -2.72 -17.29 -19.07
N LEU A 410 -2.26 -17.79 -20.21
CA LEU A 410 -0.90 -17.53 -20.70
C LEU A 410 -0.72 -16.07 -21.13
N GLU A 411 -1.73 -15.46 -21.75
CA GLU A 411 -1.73 -14.04 -22.12
C GLU A 411 -1.70 -13.15 -20.88
N THR A 412 -2.51 -13.46 -19.87
CA THR A 412 -2.43 -12.84 -18.55
C THR A 412 -1.01 -12.97 -18.01
N GLU A 413 -0.46 -14.18 -17.90
CA GLU A 413 0.89 -14.39 -17.36
C GLU A 413 1.97 -13.63 -18.14
N GLN A 414 1.90 -13.61 -19.48
CA GLN A 414 2.81 -12.81 -20.31
C GLN A 414 2.71 -11.32 -19.95
N PHE A 415 1.48 -10.82 -19.78
CA PHE A 415 1.26 -9.43 -19.45
C PHE A 415 1.76 -9.10 -18.03
N LEU A 416 1.61 -10.01 -17.06
CA LEU A 416 2.20 -9.89 -15.72
C LEU A 416 3.73 -9.78 -15.82
N ARG A 417 4.38 -10.66 -16.59
CA ARG A 417 5.85 -10.61 -16.78
C ARG A 417 6.32 -9.37 -17.50
N SER A 418 5.52 -8.83 -18.42
CA SER A 418 5.83 -7.57 -19.10
C SER A 418 5.79 -6.38 -18.13
N GLY A 419 4.81 -6.35 -17.23
CA GLY A 419 4.74 -5.39 -16.13
C GLY A 419 5.97 -5.45 -15.22
N GLU A 420 6.31 -6.66 -14.77
CA GLU A 420 7.50 -6.93 -13.94
C GLU A 420 8.80 -6.43 -14.62
N VAL A 421 9.00 -6.75 -15.90
CA VAL A 421 10.18 -6.33 -16.68
C VAL A 421 10.23 -4.82 -16.83
N LYS A 422 9.12 -4.17 -17.19
CA LYS A 422 9.04 -2.71 -17.32
C LYS A 422 9.37 -2.03 -16.00
N GLY A 423 8.82 -2.57 -14.91
CA GLY A 423 9.03 -2.10 -13.57
C GLY A 423 10.49 -2.16 -13.12
N LEU A 424 11.09 -3.34 -13.18
CA LEU A 424 12.48 -3.57 -12.79
C LEU A 424 13.48 -2.76 -13.64
N LYS A 425 13.17 -2.50 -14.91
CA LYS A 425 13.97 -1.59 -15.75
C LYS A 425 13.95 -0.16 -15.22
N ALA A 426 12.76 0.37 -14.88
CA ALA A 426 12.62 1.72 -14.33
C ALA A 426 13.33 1.84 -12.97
N GLU A 427 13.22 0.83 -12.12
CA GLU A 427 13.96 0.77 -10.85
C GLU A 427 15.48 0.82 -11.07
N LEU A 428 16.01 -0.04 -11.95
CA LEU A 428 17.44 -0.09 -12.23
C LEU A 428 17.98 1.22 -12.79
N GLU A 429 17.23 1.87 -13.68
CA GLU A 429 17.58 3.18 -14.20
C GLU A 429 17.70 4.22 -13.08
N ALA A 430 16.69 4.28 -12.21
CA ALA A 430 16.69 5.22 -11.10
C ALA A 430 17.79 4.90 -10.06
N LEU A 431 18.00 3.64 -9.69
CA LEU A 431 19.08 3.24 -8.78
C LEU A 431 20.46 3.59 -9.33
N ARG A 432 20.68 3.37 -10.64
CA ARG A 432 21.94 3.74 -11.31
C ARG A 432 22.14 5.24 -11.35
N LYS A 433 21.08 6.02 -11.61
CA LYS A 433 21.12 7.49 -11.56
C LYS A 433 21.52 8.00 -10.18
N VAL A 434 20.92 7.44 -9.12
CA VAL A 434 21.27 7.78 -7.73
C VAL A 434 22.71 7.41 -7.41
N LEU A 435 23.13 6.20 -7.78
CA LEU A 435 24.50 5.73 -7.54
C LEU A 435 25.51 6.65 -8.23
N ALA A 436 25.24 7.05 -9.47
CA ALA A 436 26.06 8.00 -10.22
C ALA A 436 26.13 9.36 -9.51
N ASN A 437 25.01 9.91 -9.02
CA ASN A 437 24.98 11.16 -8.28
C ASN A 437 25.82 11.10 -6.99
N LEU A 438 25.67 10.03 -6.21
CA LEU A 438 26.45 9.83 -4.99
C LEU A 438 27.94 9.68 -5.27
N GLN A 439 28.31 9.03 -6.38
CA GLN A 439 29.71 8.88 -6.80
C GLN A 439 30.29 10.17 -7.40
N GLY A 440 29.48 10.96 -8.12
CA GLY A 440 29.84 12.22 -8.78
C GLY A 440 30.13 13.39 -7.84
N LEU A 441 29.58 13.37 -6.62
CA LEU A 441 29.92 14.27 -5.50
C LEU A 441 31.41 14.24 -5.07
N LYS A 442 32.28 13.48 -5.75
CA LYS A 442 33.74 13.52 -5.56
C LYS A 442 34.43 14.68 -6.28
N LYS A 443 33.79 15.36 -7.23
CA LYS A 443 34.46 16.39 -8.07
C LYS A 443 34.33 17.84 -7.60
N SER A 444 33.48 18.16 -6.61
CA SER A 444 33.27 19.56 -6.17
C SER A 444 33.84 19.90 -4.78
N THR A 445 34.62 19.01 -4.15
CA THR A 445 35.24 19.26 -2.84
C THR A 445 36.75 19.05 -2.87
N SER A 446 37.38 19.52 -3.93
CA SER A 446 38.84 19.75 -3.96
C SER A 446 39.14 21.00 -4.76
N MET A 447 39.06 22.15 -4.10
CA MET A 447 39.96 23.32 -4.24
C MET A 447 39.31 24.54 -3.57
N GLU A 448 39.52 24.67 -2.26
CA GLU A 448 39.89 25.98 -1.73
C GLU A 448 41.39 25.88 -1.41
N PRO A 449 42.25 26.58 -2.14
CA PRO A 449 43.61 26.80 -1.69
C PRO A 449 43.53 27.66 -0.43
N CYS A 450 44.19 27.19 0.61
CA CYS A 450 44.57 27.96 1.77
C CYS A 450 45.21 29.28 1.30
N GLY A 451 44.46 30.37 1.34
CA GLY A 451 44.93 31.73 1.11
C GLY A 451 45.51 32.26 2.41
N SER A 452 46.83 32.38 2.40
CA SER A 452 47.71 32.91 3.45
C SER A 452 47.31 34.29 3.95
N ALA A 453 47.63 34.51 5.23
CA ALA A 453 47.65 35.79 5.93
C ALA A 453 48.26 36.95 5.12
N GLN A 454 47.57 38.10 5.14
CA GLN A 454 48.10 39.40 5.58
C GLN A 454 46.94 40.35 5.89
#